data_AF-Q4RHP2-F1
#
_entry.id   AF-Q4RHP2-F1
#
_cell.length_a   1.000
_cell.length_b   1.000
_cell.length_c   1.000
_cell.angle_alpha   90.00
_cell.angle_beta   90.00
_cell.angle_gamma   90.00
#
_symmetry.space_group_name_H-M   'P 1'
#
loop_
_entity.id
_entity.type
_entity.pdbx_description
1 polymer ?
#
loop_
_entity_poly.entity_id
_entity_poly.type
_entity_poly.pdbx_seq_one_letter_code
_entity_poly.pdbx_strand_id
1 'polypeptide(L)'
;QLEGNLAERERQVLERRLLLDQVTRLSEPLSERVESCQQDRLALAKKLNEVRTNLMDTNHRLMAVTAEFSIKQATTLSLQQEIKEKEHQMDRCREQQEQGLPPCPEMEEEWRKMLRDKRRRQRDKEEREKMAEEDEWKQLPDGGYTTAEPRPSAYVPQTDQLLLPKPYGAQAPFRPSQPGANIRHLRKPALKSWEM
;
A
#
# COMPACT_ATOMS: atom_id res chain seq x y z
N GLN A 1 -67.31 -11.86 105.14
CA GLN A 1 -66.72 -12.85 104.19
C GLN A 1 -66.17 -12.17 102.94
N LEU A 2 -66.86 -11.19 102.33
CA LEU A 2 -66.40 -10.48 101.13
C LEU A 2 -65.15 -9.61 101.33
N GLU A 3 -65.06 -8.88 102.45
CA GLU A 3 -63.91 -7.98 102.73
C GLU A 3 -62.58 -8.73 102.87
N GLY A 4 -62.58 -9.90 103.51
CA GLY A 4 -61.38 -10.74 103.62
C GLY A 4 -60.89 -11.25 102.26
N ASN A 5 -61.82 -11.67 101.40
CA ASN A 5 -61.49 -12.10 100.04
C ASN A 5 -60.92 -10.94 99.20
N LEU A 6 -61.43 -9.72 99.40
CA LEU A 6 -60.97 -8.53 98.70
C LEU A 6 -59.54 -8.16 99.13
N ALA A 7 -59.26 -8.16 100.43
CA ALA A 7 -57.93 -7.91 100.98
C ALA A 7 -56.89 -8.96 100.53
N GLU A 8 -57.26 -10.24 100.44
CA GLU A 8 -56.39 -11.28 99.87
C GLU A 8 -56.08 -11.02 98.39
N ARG A 9 -57.07 -10.58 97.61
CA ARG A 9 -56.87 -10.27 96.18
C ARG A 9 -55.98 -9.06 95.99
N GLU A 10 -56.16 -8.01 96.80
CA GLU A 10 -55.28 -6.83 96.79
C GLU A 10 -53.83 -7.21 97.12
N ARG A 11 -53.62 -8.04 98.15
CA ARG A 11 -52.29 -8.54 98.50
C ARG A 11 -51.65 -9.33 97.36
N GLN A 12 -52.41 -10.21 96.70
CA GLN A 12 -51.92 -10.95 95.54
C GLN A 12 -51.60 -10.05 94.34
N VAL A 13 -52.37 -8.98 94.12
CA VAL A 13 -52.08 -8.00 93.06
C VAL A 13 -50.79 -7.24 93.35
N LEU A 14 -50.56 -6.86 94.60
CA LEU A 14 -49.33 -6.21 95.03
C LEU A 14 -48.11 -7.13 94.83
N GLU A 15 -48.20 -8.41 95.25
CA GLU A 15 -47.13 -9.39 95.01
C GLU A 15 -46.84 -9.55 93.52
N ARG A 16 -47.88 -9.70 92.69
CA ARG A 16 -47.71 -9.81 91.24
C ARG A 16 -47.06 -8.57 90.63
N ARG A 17 -47.42 -7.36 91.06
CA ARG A 17 -46.78 -6.12 90.62
C ARG A 17 -45.30 -6.07 90.99
N LEU A 18 -44.97 -6.44 92.23
CA LEU A 18 -43.59 -6.43 92.73
C LEU A 18 -42.70 -7.43 91.96
N LEU A 19 -43.27 -8.60 91.62
CA LEU A 19 -42.61 -9.57 90.75
C LEU A 19 -42.45 -9.05 89.32
N LEU A 20 -43.48 -8.39 88.77
CA LEU A 20 -43.41 -7.79 87.43
C LEU A 20 -42.30 -6.73 87.38
N ASP A 21 -42.24 -5.81 88.35
CA ASP A 21 -41.17 -4.81 88.46
C ASP A 21 -39.78 -5.45 88.54
N GLN A 22 -39.62 -6.53 89.33
CA GLN A 22 -38.36 -7.26 89.40
C GLN A 22 -37.97 -7.89 88.06
N VAL A 23 -38.91 -8.57 87.39
CA VAL A 23 -38.65 -9.19 86.08
C VAL A 23 -38.32 -8.12 85.06
N THR A 24 -39.07 -7.01 85.04
CA THR A 24 -38.86 -5.90 84.09
C THR A 24 -37.49 -5.27 84.28
N ARG A 25 -37.11 -4.97 85.53
CA ARG A 25 -35.79 -4.43 85.88
C ARG A 25 -34.62 -5.37 85.50
N LEU A 26 -34.86 -6.68 85.48
CA LEU A 26 -33.85 -7.65 85.02
C LEU A 26 -33.87 -7.83 83.50
N SER A 27 -35.02 -7.72 82.84
CA SER A 27 -35.18 -7.98 81.40
C SER A 27 -34.82 -6.79 80.53
N GLU A 28 -35.12 -5.56 80.95
CA GLU A 28 -34.80 -4.33 80.20
C GLU A 28 -33.31 -4.22 79.83
N PRO A 29 -32.35 -4.32 80.78
CA PRO A 29 -30.93 -4.22 80.43
C PRO A 29 -30.45 -5.38 79.55
N LEU A 30 -31.08 -6.56 79.66
CA LEU A 30 -30.79 -7.68 78.75
C LEU A 30 -31.30 -7.38 77.33
N SER A 31 -32.49 -6.78 77.20
CA SER A 31 -33.05 -6.36 75.91
C SER A 31 -32.17 -5.32 75.23
N GLU A 32 -31.78 -4.27 75.95
CA GLU A 32 -30.86 -3.23 75.44
C GLU A 32 -29.51 -3.81 75.01
N ARG A 33 -28.97 -4.77 75.77
CA ARG A 33 -27.73 -5.46 75.42
C ARG A 33 -27.88 -6.34 74.18
N VAL A 34 -29.03 -6.98 73.99
CA VAL A 34 -29.33 -7.74 72.77
C VAL A 34 -29.46 -6.80 71.57
N GLU A 35 -30.16 -5.68 71.71
CA GLU A 35 -30.32 -4.68 70.64
C GLU A 35 -28.99 -4.06 70.21
N SER A 36 -28.16 -3.63 71.16
CA SER A 36 -26.81 -3.13 70.86
C SER A 36 -25.94 -4.18 70.16
N CYS A 37 -25.96 -5.43 70.63
CA CYS A 37 -25.24 -6.53 69.97
C CYS A 37 -25.76 -6.79 68.54
N GLN A 38 -27.07 -6.69 68.32
CA GLN A 38 -27.65 -6.80 66.98
C GLN A 38 -27.21 -5.66 66.06
N GLN A 39 -27.15 -4.44 66.58
CA GLN A 39 -26.66 -3.26 65.85
C GLN A 39 -25.19 -3.42 65.48
N ASP A 40 -24.34 -3.87 66.41
CA ASP A 40 -22.92 -4.14 66.17
C ASP A 40 -22.72 -5.22 65.10
N ARG A 41 -23.48 -6.32 65.19
CA ARG A 41 -23.46 -7.40 64.20
C ARG A 41 -23.83 -6.90 62.81
N LEU A 42 -24.86 -6.05 62.72
CA LEU A 42 -25.32 -5.48 61.46
C LEU A 42 -24.29 -4.50 60.89
N ALA A 43 -23.67 -3.67 61.73
CA ALA A 43 -22.59 -2.77 61.33
C ALA A 43 -21.38 -3.55 60.79
N LEU A 44 -21.00 -4.65 61.47
CA LEU A 44 -19.93 -5.53 61.01
C LEU A 44 -20.26 -6.19 59.67
N ALA A 45 -21.49 -6.68 59.49
CA ALA A 45 -21.93 -7.29 58.24
C ALA A 45 -21.90 -6.29 57.07
N LYS A 46 -22.27 -5.02 57.30
CA LYS A 46 -22.16 -3.94 56.30
C LYS A 46 -20.71 -3.71 55.89
N LYS A 47 -19.80 -3.54 56.86
CA LYS A 47 -18.36 -3.37 56.59
C LYS A 47 -17.77 -4.56 55.82
N LEU A 48 -18.17 -5.78 56.16
CA LEU A 48 -17.73 -6.98 55.45
C LEU A 48 -18.20 -7.00 53.99
N ASN A 49 -19.44 -6.59 53.75
CA ASN A 49 -19.97 -6.46 52.39
C ASN A 49 -19.25 -5.36 51.59
N GLU A 50 -18.95 -4.21 52.20
CA GLU A 50 -18.16 -3.14 51.58
C GLU A 50 -16.75 -3.61 51.21
N VAL A 51 -16.07 -4.33 52.10
CA VAL A 51 -14.76 -4.92 51.79
C VAL A 51 -14.87 -5.93 50.66
N ARG A 52 -15.91 -6.77 50.63
CA ARG A 52 -16.16 -7.72 49.55
C ARG A 52 -16.37 -7.01 48.20
N THR A 53 -17.16 -5.95 48.14
CA THR A 53 -17.37 -5.20 46.89
C THR A 53 -16.08 -4.56 46.41
N ASN A 54 -15.31 -3.94 47.32
CA ASN A 54 -14.01 -3.36 47.00
C ASN A 54 -13.01 -4.41 46.47
N LEU A 55 -13.03 -5.62 47.05
CA LEU A 55 -12.20 -6.73 46.58
C LEU A 55 -12.59 -7.19 45.17
N MET A 56 -13.89 -7.27 44.87
CA MET A 56 -14.37 -7.61 43.53
C MET A 56 -14.00 -6.53 42.51
N ASP A 57 -14.14 -5.26 42.86
CA ASP A 57 -13.79 -4.13 41.98
C ASP A 57 -12.29 -4.08 41.70
N THR A 58 -11.46 -4.27 42.72
CA THR A 58 -9.99 -4.33 42.55
C THR A 58 -9.57 -5.54 41.72
N ASN A 59 -10.19 -6.70 41.92
CA ASN A 59 -9.95 -7.87 41.09
C ASN A 59 -10.34 -7.62 39.62
N HIS A 60 -11.48 -6.97 39.37
CA HIS A 60 -11.90 -6.63 38.01
C HIS A 60 -10.91 -5.66 37.33
N ARG A 61 -10.44 -4.64 38.06
CA ARG A 61 -9.39 -3.73 37.57
C ARG A 61 -8.08 -4.47 37.28
N LEU A 62 -7.67 -5.38 38.16
CA LEU A 62 -6.50 -6.23 37.95
C LEU A 62 -6.66 -7.07 36.68
N MET A 63 -7.81 -7.72 36.49
CA MET A 63 -8.09 -8.49 35.27
C MET A 63 -7.97 -7.62 34.01
N ALA A 64 -8.54 -6.41 34.01
CA ALA A 64 -8.43 -5.47 32.90
C ALA A 64 -6.96 -5.12 32.58
N VAL A 65 -6.18 -4.74 33.60
CA VAL A 65 -4.76 -4.41 33.44
C VAL A 65 -3.95 -5.63 32.98
N THR A 66 -4.25 -6.83 33.48
CA THR A 66 -3.55 -8.05 33.03
C THR A 66 -3.85 -8.39 31.57
N ALA A 67 -5.08 -8.15 31.09
CA ALA A 67 -5.44 -8.32 29.69
C ALA A 67 -4.70 -7.31 28.81
N GLU A 68 -4.67 -6.03 29.21
CA GLU A 68 -3.88 -5.01 28.52
C GLU A 68 -2.39 -5.36 28.46
N PHE A 69 -1.84 -5.82 29.58
CA PHE A 69 -0.44 -6.26 29.64
C PHE A 69 -0.18 -7.44 28.70
N SER A 70 -1.07 -8.43 28.66
CA SER A 70 -0.94 -9.59 27.77
C SER A 70 -0.91 -9.19 26.29
N ILE A 71 -1.78 -8.26 25.88
CA ILE A 71 -1.79 -7.72 24.52
C ILE A 71 -0.47 -7.01 24.22
N LYS A 72 -0.02 -6.13 25.11
CA LYS A 72 1.26 -5.43 24.96
C LYS A 72 2.42 -6.42 24.88
N GLN A 73 2.45 -7.44 25.73
CA GLN A 73 3.45 -8.49 25.70
C GLN A 73 3.46 -9.21 24.34
N ALA A 74 2.30 -9.61 23.82
CA ALA A 74 2.19 -10.23 22.51
C ALA A 74 2.73 -9.33 21.39
N THR A 75 2.41 -8.02 21.41
CA THR A 75 2.95 -7.07 20.43
C THR A 75 4.47 -6.92 20.53
N THR A 76 5.03 -6.87 21.75
CA THR A 76 6.48 -6.79 21.93
C THR A 76 7.20 -8.03 21.41
N LEU A 77 6.62 -9.22 21.59
CA LEU A 77 7.17 -10.46 21.08
C LEU A 77 7.14 -10.51 19.54
N SER A 78 6.04 -10.07 18.92
CA SER A 78 5.94 -9.96 17.45
C SER A 78 7.00 -9.02 16.89
N LEU A 79 7.13 -7.82 17.48
CA LEU A 79 8.14 -6.85 17.05
C LEU A 79 9.57 -7.36 17.26
N GLN A 80 9.84 -8.06 18.36
CA GLN A 80 11.14 -8.70 18.57
C GLN A 80 11.43 -9.78 17.52
N GLN A 81 10.43 -10.52 17.08
CA GLN A 81 10.58 -11.51 16.01
C GLN A 81 10.86 -10.82 14.67
N GLU A 82 10.13 -9.75 14.34
CA GLU A 82 10.37 -8.95 13.14
C GLU A 82 11.77 -8.34 13.12
N ILE A 83 12.25 -7.79 14.24
CA ILE A 83 13.61 -7.27 14.35
C ILE A 83 14.63 -8.37 14.05
N LYS A 84 14.51 -9.55 14.67
CA LYS A 84 15.41 -10.68 14.41
C LYS A 84 15.39 -11.15 12.96
N GLU A 85 14.21 -11.20 12.34
CA GLU A 85 14.04 -11.51 10.92
C GLU A 85 14.77 -10.49 10.05
N LYS A 86 14.62 -9.19 10.34
CA LYS A 86 15.30 -8.12 9.62
C LYS A 86 16.81 -8.11 9.85
N GLU A 87 17.28 -8.37 11.06
CA GLU A 87 18.70 -8.54 11.37
C GLU A 87 19.29 -9.69 10.57
N HIS A 88 18.62 -10.85 10.55
CA HIS A 88 19.06 -11.98 9.74
C HIS A 88 19.07 -11.68 8.24
N GLN A 89 18.04 -10.97 7.73
CA GLN A 89 18.02 -10.49 6.34
C GLN A 89 19.21 -9.57 6.06
N MET A 90 19.51 -8.63 6.94
CA MET A 90 20.64 -7.70 6.80
C MET A 90 21.99 -8.42 6.81
N ASP A 91 22.18 -9.41 7.70
CA ASP A 91 23.40 -10.21 7.76
C ASP A 91 23.60 -11.00 6.47
N ARG A 92 22.55 -11.65 5.97
CA ARG A 92 22.58 -12.34 4.68
C ARG A 92 22.91 -11.38 3.53
N CYS A 93 22.31 -10.19 3.50
CA CYS A 93 22.60 -9.18 2.47
C CYS A 93 24.08 -8.76 2.50
N ARG A 94 24.63 -8.58 3.72
CA ARG A 94 26.04 -8.23 3.94
C ARG A 94 26.96 -9.33 3.42
N GLU A 95 26.70 -10.59 3.77
CA GLU A 95 27.48 -11.74 3.28
C GLU A 95 27.47 -11.84 1.76
N GLN A 96 26.30 -11.63 1.13
CA GLN A 96 26.18 -11.64 -0.33
C GLN A 96 26.98 -10.49 -0.96
N GLN A 97 26.91 -9.30 -0.36
CA GLN A 97 27.66 -8.15 -0.82
C GLN A 97 29.19 -8.38 -0.72
N GLU A 98 29.66 -9.00 0.36
CA GLU A 98 31.07 -9.40 0.53
C GLU A 98 31.51 -10.40 -0.54
N GLN A 99 30.61 -11.29 -0.97
CA GLN A 99 30.83 -12.23 -2.07
C GLN A 99 30.67 -11.59 -3.47
N GLY A 100 30.34 -10.29 -3.55
CA GLY A 100 30.09 -9.58 -4.81
C GLY A 100 28.79 -9.96 -5.50
N LEU A 101 27.88 -10.65 -4.81
CA LEU A 101 26.55 -11.01 -5.26
C LEU A 101 25.55 -9.89 -4.92
N PRO A 102 24.41 -9.80 -5.64
CA PRO A 102 23.37 -8.83 -5.31
C PRO A 102 22.82 -9.11 -3.89
N PRO A 103 22.64 -8.06 -3.05
CA PRO A 103 22.26 -8.21 -1.64
C PRO A 103 20.83 -8.73 -1.45
N CYS A 104 19.93 -8.47 -2.41
CA CYS A 104 18.56 -8.96 -2.40
C CYS A 104 18.13 -9.41 -3.80
N PRO A 105 17.25 -10.43 -3.92
CA PRO A 105 16.72 -10.87 -5.21
C PRO A 105 15.88 -9.77 -5.90
N GLU A 106 15.14 -8.98 -5.13
CA GLU A 106 14.34 -7.86 -5.67
C GLU A 106 15.23 -6.80 -6.37
N MET A 107 16.39 -6.50 -5.79
CA MET A 107 17.37 -5.57 -6.38
C MET A 107 17.90 -6.08 -7.72
N GLU A 108 18.06 -7.40 -7.86
CA GLU A 108 18.48 -8.01 -9.12
C GLU A 108 17.39 -7.87 -10.20
N GLU A 109 16.13 -8.05 -9.83
CA GLU A 109 15.00 -7.85 -10.74
C GLU A 109 14.85 -6.40 -11.18
N GLU A 110 15.00 -5.45 -10.26
CA GLU A 110 15.01 -4.02 -10.54
C GLU A 110 16.15 -3.65 -11.49
N TRP A 111 17.34 -4.19 -11.26
CA TRP A 111 18.47 -4.02 -12.18
C TRP A 111 18.16 -4.55 -13.59
N ARG A 112 17.57 -5.75 -13.69
CA ARG A 112 17.13 -6.32 -14.97
C ARG A 112 16.05 -5.47 -15.64
N LYS A 113 15.11 -4.88 -14.89
CA LYS A 113 14.11 -3.92 -15.40
C LYS A 113 14.80 -2.66 -15.95
N MET A 114 15.68 -2.05 -15.18
CA MET A 114 16.45 -0.87 -15.59
C MET A 114 17.27 -1.11 -16.86
N LEU A 115 17.89 -2.28 -17.00
CA LEU A 115 18.66 -2.63 -18.19
C LEU A 115 17.76 -2.80 -19.42
N ARG A 116 16.56 -3.37 -19.25
CA ARG A 116 15.55 -3.45 -20.32
C ARG A 116 15.08 -2.06 -20.75
N ASP A 117 14.79 -1.19 -19.79
CA ASP A 117 14.34 0.18 -20.07
C ASP A 117 15.43 1.02 -20.74
N LYS A 118 16.69 0.87 -20.31
CA LYS A 118 17.82 1.53 -20.95
C LYS A 118 17.95 1.12 -22.42
N ARG A 119 17.87 -0.18 -22.73
CA ARG A 119 17.88 -0.68 -24.10
C ARG A 119 16.69 -0.18 -24.92
N ARG A 120 15.51 -0.12 -24.31
CA ARG A 120 14.32 0.45 -24.96
C ARG A 120 14.54 1.91 -25.32
N ARG A 121 14.96 2.73 -24.36
CA ARG A 121 15.24 4.16 -24.58
C ARG A 121 16.32 4.39 -25.64
N GLN A 122 17.33 3.52 -25.70
CA GLN A 122 18.35 3.57 -26.76
C GLN A 122 17.74 3.34 -28.14
N ARG A 123 16.93 2.27 -28.30
CA ARG A 123 16.22 2.03 -29.56
C ARG A 123 15.28 3.17 -29.94
N ASP A 124 14.49 3.65 -28.99
CA ASP A 124 13.58 4.78 -29.22
C ASP A 124 14.36 6.05 -29.63
N LYS A 125 15.58 6.25 -29.09
CA LYS A 125 16.46 7.37 -29.46
C LYS A 125 17.03 7.18 -30.87
N GLU A 126 17.54 6.00 -31.19
CA GLU A 126 18.06 5.67 -32.53
C GLU A 126 16.97 5.77 -33.60
N GLU A 127 15.75 5.33 -33.32
CA GLU A 127 14.61 5.47 -34.24
C GLU A 127 14.24 6.94 -34.45
N ARG A 128 14.26 7.76 -33.39
CA ARG A 128 14.04 9.21 -33.50
C ARG A 128 15.15 9.91 -34.28
N GLU A 129 16.41 9.53 -34.06
CA GLU A 129 17.55 10.06 -34.81
C GLU A 129 17.44 9.70 -36.29
N LYS A 130 17.10 8.44 -36.63
CA LYS A 130 16.85 8.03 -38.02
C LYS A 130 15.68 8.78 -38.65
N MET A 131 14.56 8.92 -37.94
CA MET A 131 13.42 9.72 -38.43
C MET A 131 13.83 11.17 -38.66
N ALA A 132 14.61 11.77 -37.76
CA ALA A 132 15.11 13.13 -37.92
C ALA A 132 16.07 13.27 -39.11
N GLU A 133 16.99 12.32 -39.31
CA GLU A 133 17.86 12.26 -40.49
C GLU A 133 17.02 12.16 -41.77
N GLU A 134 16.06 11.23 -41.83
CA GLU A 134 15.16 11.09 -42.97
C GLU A 134 14.35 12.37 -43.23
N ASP A 135 13.87 13.03 -42.19
CA ASP A 135 13.13 14.29 -42.28
C ASP A 135 14.04 15.45 -42.72
N GLU A 136 15.32 15.44 -42.38
CA GLU A 136 16.34 16.36 -42.89
C GLU A 136 16.60 16.11 -44.39
N TRP A 137 16.74 14.85 -44.81
CA TRP A 137 16.85 14.47 -46.23
C TRP A 137 15.60 14.85 -47.06
N LYS A 138 14.42 14.86 -46.42
CA LYS A 138 13.13 15.24 -47.03
C LYS A 138 12.88 16.75 -47.01
N GLN A 139 13.70 17.56 -46.33
CA GLN A 139 13.56 19.02 -46.31
C GLN A 139 14.18 19.64 -47.58
N LEU A 140 13.39 20.49 -48.25
CA LEU A 140 13.88 21.30 -49.36
C LEU A 140 14.58 22.57 -48.83
N PRO A 141 15.47 23.20 -49.62
CA PRO A 141 16.10 24.47 -49.27
C PRO A 141 15.14 25.63 -48.95
N ASP A 142 13.88 25.53 -49.39
CA ASP A 142 12.80 26.51 -49.12
C ASP A 142 12.04 26.23 -47.80
N GLY A 143 12.46 25.21 -47.03
CA GLY A 143 11.85 24.82 -45.76
C GLY A 143 10.60 23.93 -45.87
N GLY A 144 10.16 23.59 -47.09
CA GLY A 144 9.07 22.63 -47.32
C GLY A 144 9.52 21.16 -47.24
N TYR A 145 8.64 20.27 -46.79
CA TYR A 145 8.90 18.82 -46.74
C TYR A 145 8.37 18.12 -47.99
N THR A 146 9.15 17.21 -48.58
CA THR A 146 8.71 16.35 -49.70
C THR A 146 8.63 14.88 -49.33
N THR A 147 7.64 14.17 -49.88
CA THR A 147 7.49 12.72 -49.76
C THR A 147 7.99 11.97 -51.00
N ALA A 148 8.45 12.68 -52.03
CA ALA A 148 8.94 12.07 -53.27
C ALA A 148 10.37 11.56 -53.11
N GLU A 149 10.60 10.27 -53.41
CA GLU A 149 11.96 9.70 -53.40
C GLU A 149 12.84 10.32 -54.49
N PRO A 150 14.12 10.68 -54.19
CA PRO A 150 15.03 11.20 -55.18
C PRO A 150 15.36 10.12 -56.22
N ARG A 151 15.28 10.48 -57.51
CA ARG A 151 15.60 9.55 -58.60
C ARG A 151 17.11 9.22 -58.57
N PRO A 152 17.51 7.94 -58.68
CA PRO A 152 18.93 7.57 -58.76
C PRO A 152 19.70 8.29 -59.90
N SER A 153 18.98 8.67 -60.96
CA SER A 153 19.50 9.42 -62.13
C SER A 153 19.05 10.89 -62.15
N ALA A 154 18.81 11.51 -60.99
CA ALA A 154 18.40 12.91 -60.92
C ALA A 154 19.42 13.83 -61.65
N TYR A 155 18.90 14.67 -62.55
CA TYR A 155 19.68 15.61 -63.34
C TYR A 155 20.34 16.68 -62.45
N VAL A 156 19.82 16.93 -61.25
CA VAL A 156 20.44 17.79 -60.22
C VAL A 156 20.85 16.92 -59.03
N PRO A 157 22.15 16.65 -58.81
CA PRO A 157 22.63 15.88 -57.67
C PRO A 157 22.52 16.71 -56.39
N GLN A 158 21.95 16.13 -55.34
CA GLN A 158 21.89 16.75 -54.01
C GLN A 158 23.26 16.74 -53.29
N THR A 159 24.20 15.92 -53.76
CA THR A 159 25.54 15.74 -53.16
C THR A 159 26.56 16.81 -53.58
N ASP A 160 26.33 17.55 -54.66
CA ASP A 160 27.26 18.56 -55.14
C ASP A 160 26.95 19.93 -54.52
N GLN A 161 27.98 20.59 -53.98
CA GLN A 161 27.86 21.89 -53.29
C GLN A 161 27.18 22.98 -54.14
N LEU A 162 27.21 22.87 -55.47
CA LEU A 162 26.69 23.88 -56.39
C LEU A 162 25.33 23.53 -57.02
N LEU A 163 24.69 22.40 -56.65
CA LEU A 163 23.39 21.96 -57.19
C LEU A 163 23.27 22.12 -58.72
N LEU A 164 24.37 21.94 -59.44
CA LEU A 164 24.40 22.17 -60.88
C LEU A 164 23.84 20.95 -61.62
N PRO A 165 23.06 21.16 -62.69
CA PRO A 165 22.57 20.03 -63.44
C PRO A 165 23.67 19.27 -64.19
N LYS A 166 23.71 17.94 -64.04
CA LYS A 166 24.67 17.03 -64.68
C LYS A 166 24.50 17.05 -66.19
N PRO A 167 25.48 17.44 -67.02
CA PRO A 167 25.33 17.41 -68.48
C PRO A 167 25.01 15.98 -68.97
N TYR A 168 24.17 15.85 -70.00
CA TYR A 168 23.66 14.56 -70.54
C TYR A 168 24.73 13.63 -71.15
N GLY A 169 26.01 13.94 -70.96
CA GLY A 169 27.13 13.17 -71.48
C GLY A 169 27.12 13.03 -73.00
N ALA A 170 27.84 12.03 -73.50
CA ALA A 170 27.99 11.77 -74.93
C ALA A 170 26.71 11.28 -75.62
N GLN A 171 25.69 10.86 -74.87
CA GLN A 171 24.42 10.35 -75.39
C GLN A 171 23.27 11.35 -75.13
N ALA A 172 23.52 12.63 -75.41
CA ALA A 172 22.48 13.65 -75.27
C ALA A 172 21.29 13.34 -76.21
N PRO A 173 20.04 13.51 -75.74
CA PRO A 173 18.87 13.31 -76.59
C PRO A 173 18.97 14.21 -77.82
N PHE A 174 19.12 13.58 -78.98
CA PHE A 174 19.30 14.26 -80.26
C PHE A 174 17.94 14.76 -80.78
N ARG A 175 17.87 16.04 -81.15
CA ARG A 175 16.72 16.56 -81.89
C ARG A 175 16.89 16.15 -83.37
N PRO A 176 16.05 15.26 -83.92
CA PRO A 176 16.18 14.85 -85.31
C PRO A 176 16.09 16.06 -86.25
N SER A 177 17.08 16.20 -87.13
CA SER A 177 17.10 17.24 -88.16
C SER A 177 15.95 17.05 -89.14
N GLN A 178 15.34 18.13 -89.60
CA GLN A 178 14.27 18.05 -90.60
C GLN A 178 14.76 17.34 -91.87
N PRO A 179 13.95 16.44 -92.46
CA PRO A 179 14.36 15.68 -93.63
C PRO A 179 14.69 16.61 -94.81
N GLY A 180 15.97 16.61 -95.21
CA GLY A 180 16.48 17.45 -96.31
C GLY A 180 15.97 17.04 -97.69
N ALA A 181 15.98 17.99 -98.64
CA ALA A 181 15.42 17.81 -99.99
C ALA A 181 16.00 16.60 -100.77
N ASN A 182 17.21 16.15 -100.43
CA ASN A 182 17.89 14.99 -101.06
C ASN A 182 17.32 13.61 -100.64
N ILE A 183 16.43 13.53 -99.67
CA ILE A 183 15.79 12.25 -99.27
C ILE A 183 14.89 11.69 -100.39
N ARG A 184 14.48 12.53 -101.34
CA ARG A 184 13.72 12.12 -102.54
C ARG A 184 14.49 11.15 -103.45
N HIS A 185 15.82 11.12 -103.34
CA HIS A 185 16.69 10.26 -104.15
C HIS A 185 17.12 8.98 -103.42
N LEU A 186 16.85 8.86 -102.12
CA LEU A 186 17.03 7.60 -101.39
C LEU A 186 15.85 6.67 -101.69
N ARG A 187 16.06 5.72 -102.59
CA ARG A 187 15.12 4.61 -102.78
C ARG A 187 15.40 3.53 -101.74
N LYS A 188 14.37 3.13 -100.99
CA LYS A 188 14.48 1.98 -100.08
C LYS A 188 14.84 0.74 -100.90
N PRO A 189 15.87 -0.03 -100.52
CA PRO A 189 16.18 -1.26 -101.24
C PRO A 189 14.96 -2.19 -101.21
N ALA A 190 14.58 -2.72 -102.37
CA ALA A 190 13.53 -3.73 -102.43
C ALA A 190 14.03 -4.97 -101.70
N LEU A 191 13.30 -5.37 -100.64
CA LEU A 191 13.59 -6.60 -99.92
C LEU A 191 13.45 -7.76 -100.90
N LYS A 192 14.53 -8.52 -101.08
CA LYS A 192 14.48 -9.78 -101.83
C LYS A 192 13.59 -10.74 -101.03
N SER A 193 12.47 -11.17 -101.59
CA SER A 193 11.62 -12.21 -100.98
C SER A 193 12.43 -13.50 -100.92
N TRP A 194 12.72 -13.97 -99.71
CA TRP A 194 13.28 -15.29 -99.46
C TRP A 194 12.14 -16.30 -99.58
N GLU A 195 12.27 -17.28 -100.49
CA GLU A 195 11.43 -18.48 -100.45
C GLU A 195 12.04 -19.48 -99.46
N MET A 196 11.20 -19.91 -98.52
CA MET A 196 11.42 -20.79 -97.35
C MET A 196 12.33 -20.27 -96.23
#